data_AF-A0A8C1QV13-F1
#
_entry.id   AF-A0A8C1QV13-F1
#
_cell.length_a   1.000
_cell.length_b   1.000
_cell.length_c   1.000
_cell.angle_alpha   90.00
_cell.angle_beta   90.00
_cell.angle_gamma   90.00
#
_symmetry.space_group_name_H-M   'P 1'
#
loop_
_entity.id
_entity.type
_entity.pdbx_description
1 polymer ?
#
loop_
_entity_poly.entity_id
_entity_poly.type
_entity_poly.pdbx_seq_one_letter_code
_entity_poly.pdbx_strand_id
1 'polypeptide(L)'
;MKGSLTMRTQKCYAVRPNVSEFLDIARRAYTEVVDDIAGLVAQLGEKYSLPLRTSFSNTRGFFIQMKLEGGVLPGGKLPEEFIKVSERNYLLKLY
;
A
#
# COMPACT_ATOMS: atom_id res chain seq x y z
N MET A 1 5.72 3.77 16.44
CA MET A 1 4.30 3.98 16.11
C MET A 1 3.78 2.70 15.45
N LYS A 2 3.01 1.85 16.17
CA LYS A 2 2.44 0.62 15.61
C LYS A 2 1.46 1.01 14.50
N GLY A 3 1.70 0.54 13.27
CA GLY A 3 1.04 1.05 12.07
C GLY A 3 -0.49 0.96 12.14
N SER A 4 -1.20 2.00 11.70
CA SER A 4 -2.67 2.04 11.72
C SER A 4 -3.34 0.81 11.06
N LEU A 5 -2.66 0.18 10.09
CA LEU A 5 -3.06 -1.08 9.47
C LEU A 5 -3.06 -2.25 10.47
N THR A 6 -2.02 -2.39 11.29
CA THR A 6 -1.90 -3.51 12.24
C THR A 6 -2.96 -3.44 13.33
N MET A 7 -3.38 -2.24 13.72
CA MET A 7 -4.51 -2.07 14.64
C MET A 7 -5.85 -2.50 14.03
N ARG A 8 -6.05 -2.27 12.73
CA ARG A 8 -7.25 -2.77 12.02
C ARG A 8 -7.22 -4.29 11.92
N THR A 9 -6.08 -4.86 11.55
CA THR A 9 -5.85 -6.31 11.56
C THR A 9 -6.19 -6.89 12.94
N GLN A 10 -5.62 -6.35 14.03
CA GLN A 10 -5.92 -6.83 15.38
C GLN A 10 -7.41 -6.81 15.74
N LYS A 11 -8.14 -5.75 15.39
CA LYS A 11 -9.59 -5.68 15.63
C LYS A 11 -10.35 -6.72 14.80
N CYS A 12 -9.99 -6.88 13.52
CA CYS A 12 -10.62 -7.86 12.64
C CYS A 12 -10.39 -9.30 13.10
N TYR A 13 -9.25 -9.61 13.72
CA TYR A 13 -8.92 -10.96 14.21
C TYR A 13 -9.21 -11.19 15.70
N ALA A 14 -9.88 -10.25 16.38
CA ALA A 14 -10.30 -10.42 17.77
C ALA A 14 -11.37 -11.52 17.93
N VAL A 15 -12.19 -11.73 16.89
CA VAL A 15 -13.13 -12.84 16.81
C VAL A 15 -12.43 -14.05 16.19
N ARG A 16 -12.57 -15.24 16.77
CA ARG A 16 -11.93 -16.45 16.24
C ARG A 16 -12.46 -16.80 14.84
N PRO A 17 -11.67 -17.49 13.99
CA PRO A 17 -12.18 -18.08 12.76
C PRO A 17 -13.34 -19.06 13.04
N ASN A 18 -14.21 -19.27 12.06
CA ASN A 18 -15.36 -20.20 12.10
C ASN A 18 -16.46 -19.82 13.10
N VAL A 19 -16.44 -18.60 13.64
CA VAL A 19 -17.54 -18.07 14.48
C VAL A 19 -18.61 -17.40 13.61
N SER A 20 -18.20 -16.81 12.48
CA SER A 20 -19.10 -16.16 11.53
C SER A 20 -18.51 -16.34 10.13
N GLU A 21 -19.20 -17.14 9.31
CA GLU A 21 -18.79 -17.42 7.93
C GLU A 21 -18.73 -16.12 7.10
N PHE A 22 -19.68 -15.20 7.30
CA PHE A 22 -19.67 -13.90 6.64
C PHE A 22 -18.43 -13.07 7.00
N LEU A 23 -18.04 -13.07 8.29
CA LEU A 23 -16.84 -12.37 8.74
C LEU A 23 -15.57 -12.99 8.14
N ASP A 24 -15.53 -14.30 8.00
CA ASP A 24 -14.39 -15.01 7.41
C ASP A 24 -14.28 -14.74 5.90
N ILE A 25 -15.41 -14.71 5.18
CA ILE A 25 -15.46 -14.28 3.77
C ILE A 25 -14.96 -12.84 3.63
N ALA A 26 -15.43 -11.93 4.50
CA ALA A 26 -15.01 -10.53 4.48
C ALA A 26 -13.50 -10.36 4.77
N ARG A 27 -12.94 -11.13 5.71
CA ARG A 27 -11.50 -11.14 6.01
C ARG A 27 -10.69 -11.64 4.81
N ARG A 28 -11.16 -12.70 4.16
CA ARG A 28 -10.49 -13.26 2.99
C ARG A 28 -10.43 -12.25 1.84
N ALA A 29 -11.58 -11.68 1.49
CA ALA A 29 -11.66 -10.66 0.44
C ALA A 29 -10.76 -9.45 0.75
N TYR A 30 -10.68 -9.03 2.02
CA TYR A 30 -9.77 -7.96 2.42
C TYR A 30 -8.30 -8.32 2.18
N THR A 31 -7.85 -9.52 2.58
CA THR A 31 -6.47 -9.96 2.37
C THR A 31 -6.15 -10.06 0.88
N GLU A 32 -7.04 -10.64 0.08
CA GLU A 32 -6.89 -10.74 -1.38
C GLU A 32 -6.70 -9.35 -2.02
N VAL A 33 -7.54 -8.36 -1.65
CA VAL A 33 -7.39 -6.99 -2.16
C VAL A 33 -6.08 -6.34 -1.71
N VAL A 34 -5.62 -6.57 -0.48
CA VAL A 34 -4.35 -6.02 0.02
C VAL A 34 -3.16 -6.63 -0.73
N ASP A 35 -3.22 -7.93 -1.00
CA ASP A 35 -2.19 -8.65 -1.75
C ASP A 35 -2.17 -8.22 -3.21
N ASP A 36 -3.32 -8.01 -3.84
CA ASP A 36 -3.44 -7.47 -5.21
C ASP A 36 -2.82 -6.07 -5.31
N ILE A 37 -3.10 -5.18 -4.34
CA ILE A 37 -2.48 -3.85 -4.28
C ILE A 37 -0.96 -3.98 -4.12
N ALA A 38 -0.48 -4.87 -3.26
CA ALA A 38 0.96 -5.09 -3.09
C ALA A 38 1.63 -5.62 -4.38
N GLY A 39 0.96 -6.55 -5.07
CA GLY A 39 1.41 -7.10 -6.35
C GLY A 39 1.49 -6.04 -7.43
N LEU A 40 0.48 -5.18 -7.55
CA LEU A 40 0.48 -4.07 -8.51
C LEU A 40 1.67 -3.12 -8.28
N VAL A 41 1.94 -2.75 -7.03
CA VAL A 41 3.07 -1.87 -6.71
C VAL A 41 4.42 -2.53 -7.02
N ALA A 42 4.55 -3.83 -6.79
CA ALA A 42 5.75 -4.58 -7.15
C ALA A 42 5.99 -4.59 -8.67
N GLN A 43 4.94 -4.87 -9.46
CA GLN A 43 5.01 -4.84 -10.92
C GLN A 43 5.41 -3.45 -11.45
N LEU A 44 4.90 -2.37 -10.84
CA LEU A 44 5.30 -1.00 -11.17
C LEU A 44 6.75 -0.71 -10.79
N GLY A 45 7.21 -1.21 -9.64
CA GLY A 45 8.59 -1.09 -9.20
C GLY A 45 9.56 -1.76 -10.17
N GLU A 46 9.22 -2.95 -10.66
CA GLU A 46 9.99 -3.67 -11.69
C GLU A 46 9.94 -2.94 -13.04
N LYS A 47 8.75 -2.56 -13.52
CA LYS A 47 8.52 -1.88 -14.80
C LYS A 47 9.36 -0.61 -14.94
N TYR A 48 9.49 0.18 -13.88
CA TYR A 48 10.23 1.44 -13.89
C TYR A 48 11.59 1.39 -13.21
N SER A 49 12.00 0.22 -12.69
CA SER A 49 13.21 0.07 -11.87
C SER A 49 13.27 1.07 -10.71
N LEU A 50 12.13 1.28 -10.06
CA LEU A 50 11.97 2.21 -8.94
C LEU A 50 11.76 1.45 -7.62
N PRO A 51 12.33 1.95 -6.49
CA PRO A 51 12.17 1.33 -5.18
C PRO A 51 10.80 1.68 -4.57
N LEU A 52 9.73 1.16 -5.17
CA LEU A 52 8.34 1.40 -4.77
C LEU A 52 7.91 0.44 -3.66
N ARG A 53 7.10 0.93 -2.73
CA ARG A 53 6.51 0.14 -1.64
C ARG A 53 5.09 0.57 -1.35
N THR A 54 4.21 -0.39 -1.11
CA THR A 54 2.85 -0.14 -0.61
C THR A 54 2.87 0.34 0.83
N SER A 55 2.13 1.42 1.11
CA SER A 55 2.01 2.03 2.44
C SER A 55 0.57 2.45 2.71
N PHE A 56 0.22 2.61 3.98
CA PHE A 56 -1.15 2.89 4.41
C PHE A 56 -1.20 3.93 5.54
N SER A 57 -2.14 4.87 5.45
CA SER A 57 -2.49 5.76 6.57
C SER A 57 -3.99 5.96 6.67
N ASN A 58 -4.51 6.11 7.90
CA ASN A 58 -5.95 6.35 8.12
C ASN A 58 -6.50 7.57 7.36
N THR A 59 -5.66 8.58 7.11
CA THR A 59 -6.05 9.81 6.39
C THR A 59 -6.02 9.68 4.87
N ARG A 60 -5.26 8.72 4.31
CA ARG A 60 -5.02 8.63 2.86
C ARG A 60 -5.41 7.31 2.23
N GLY A 61 -5.70 6.29 3.03
CA GLY A 61 -5.84 4.93 2.55
C GLY A 61 -4.50 4.35 2.13
N PHE A 62 -4.51 3.48 1.12
CA PHE A 62 -3.32 2.95 0.49
C PHE A 62 -2.66 3.99 -0.42
N PHE A 63 -1.34 4.02 -0.41
CA PHE A 63 -0.52 4.85 -1.28
C PHE A 63 0.82 4.16 -1.54
N ILE A 64 1.46 4.49 -2.66
CA ILE A 64 2.83 4.08 -2.94
C ILE A 64 3.77 5.06 -2.25
N GLN A 65 4.78 4.52 -1.62
CA GLN A 65 5.90 5.25 -1.07
C GLN A 65 7.16 4.85 -1.82
N MET A 66 7.96 5.84 -2.21
CA MET A 66 9.29 5.64 -2.77
C MET A 66 10.32 6.24 -1.83
N LYS A 67 11.37 5.49 -1.50
CA LYS A 67 12.53 6.04 -0.78
C LYS A 67 13.60 6.42 -1.78
N LEU A 68 13.97 7.69 -1.81
CA LEU A 68 15.09 8.17 -2.62
C LEU A 68 16.31 8.33 -1.72
N GLU A 69 17.39 7.61 -2.03
CA GLU A 69 18.68 7.88 -1.42
C GLU A 69 19.26 9.16 -2.05
N GLY A 70 19.53 10.18 -1.22
CA GLY A 70 20.01 11.48 -1.69
C GLY A 70 18.94 12.42 -2.28
N GLY A 71 17.65 12.05 -2.24
CA GLY A 71 16.55 12.92 -2.65
C GLY A 71 16.38 13.13 -4.16
N VAL A 72 17.19 12.44 -4.98
CA VAL A 72 17.16 12.55 -6.44
C VAL A 72 16.36 11.40 -7.05
N LEU A 73 15.46 11.72 -7.97
CA LEU A 73 14.69 10.73 -8.73
C LEU A 73 15.61 10.02 -9.75
N PRO A 74 15.64 8.68 -9.79
CA PRO A 74 16.31 7.94 -10.86
C PRO A 74 15.69 8.35 -12.20
N GLY A 75 16.49 8.90 -13.12
CA GLY A 75 16.01 9.37 -14.43
C GLY A 75 15.29 10.73 -14.44
N GLY A 76 15.23 11.44 -13.31
CA GLY A 76 14.81 12.85 -13.23
C GLY A 76 13.31 13.14 -13.43
N LYS A 77 12.53 12.17 -13.94
CA LYS A 77 11.07 12.30 -14.11
C LYS A 77 10.37 11.01 -13.72
N LEU A 78 9.25 11.17 -13.03
CA LEU A 78 8.35 10.08 -12.71
C LEU A 78 7.36 9.86 -13.87
N PRO A 79 6.99 8.60 -14.18
CA PRO A 79 5.97 8.31 -15.19
C PRO A 79 4.62 9.00 -14.94
N GLU A 80 3.92 9.39 -16.01
CA GLU A 80 2.64 10.13 -15.93
C GLU A 80 1.47 9.32 -15.35
N GLU A 81 1.60 7.98 -15.32
CA GLU A 81 0.63 7.11 -14.66
C GLU A 81 0.60 7.31 -13.12
N PHE A 82 1.65 7.90 -12.54
CA PHE A 82 1.66 8.27 -11.13
C PHE A 82 1.01 9.63 -10.92
N ILE A 83 -0.04 9.64 -10.12
CA ILE A 83 -0.84 10.84 -9.83
C ILE A 83 -0.63 11.33 -8.40
N LYS A 84 -0.87 12.63 -8.17
CA LYS A 84 -0.81 13.30 -6.86
C LYS A 84 0.53 13.04 -6.12
N VAL A 85 1.64 13.27 -6.83
CA VAL A 85 3.00 13.16 -6.30
C VAL A 85 3.24 14.23 -5.23
N SER A 86 3.70 13.84 -4.03
CA SER A 86 4.10 14.78 -2.98
C SER A 86 5.57 14.63 -2.63
N GLU A 87 6.36 15.69 -2.85
CA GLU A 87 7.81 15.73 -2.66
C GLU A 87 8.26 15.58 -1.21
N ARG A 88 7.44 15.97 -0.22
CA ARG A 88 7.80 15.88 1.20
C ARG A 88 8.14 14.46 1.65
N ASN A 89 7.78 13.42 0.88
CA ASN A 89 8.14 12.01 1.09
C ASN A 89 7.99 11.12 -0.19
N TYR A 90 8.04 11.70 -1.40
CA TYR A 90 7.73 11.05 -2.70
C TYR A 90 6.59 10.03 -2.63
N LEU A 91 5.42 10.51 -2.20
CA LEU A 91 4.22 9.69 -2.06
C LEU A 91 3.42 9.74 -3.36
N LEU A 92 3.12 8.57 -3.92
CA LEU A 92 2.36 8.39 -5.15
C LEU A 92 1.03 7.73 -4.80
N LYS A 93 -0.09 8.10 -5.43
CA LYS A 93 -1.37 7.43 -5.19
C LYS A 93 -1.71 6.52 -6.37
N LEU A 94 -2.13 5.29 -6.06
CA LEU A 94 -2.87 4.44 -6.98
C LEU A 94 -4.37 4.69 -6.74
N TYR A 95 -5.16 4.72 -7.80
CA TYR A 95 -6.62 4.56 -7.69
C TYR A 95 -6.95 3.08 -7.69
#